data_AF-A0A835MAH8-F1
#
_entry.id   AF-A0A835MAH8-F1
#
_cell.length_a   1.000
_cell.length_b   1.000
_cell.length_c   1.000
_cell.angle_alpha   90.00
_cell.angle_beta   90.00
_cell.angle_gamma   90.00
#
_symmetry.space_group_name_H-M   'P 1'
#
loop_
_entity.id
_entity.type
_entity.pdbx_description
1 polymer ?
#
loop_
_entity_poly.entity_id
_entity_poly.type
_entity_poly.pdbx_seq_one_letter_code
_entity_poly.pdbx_strand_id
1 'polypeptide(L)' 'MYHIDDLPFPPRDLPDVYTQFRKSVESKCTVRSCFKLPSSLGPLPCCDFNEIGGWGCFPSVGQLGLHHEEAS' A
#
# COMPACT_ATOMS: atom_id res chain seq x y z
N MET A 1 8.23 -7.22 1.68
CA MET A 1 8.96 -8.00 0.66
C MET A 1 8.35 -9.38 0.50
N TYR A 2 8.33 -10.20 1.55
CA TYR A 2 7.62 -11.48 1.54
C TYR A 2 6.10 -11.29 1.52
N HIS A 3 5.40 -12.06 0.68
CA HIS A 3 3.95 -12.08 0.65
C HIS A 3 3.41 -12.91 1.81
N ILE A 4 2.26 -12.53 2.37
CA ILE A 4 1.65 -13.20 3.54
C ILE A 4 1.36 -14.68 3.27
N ASP A 5 0.91 -15.01 2.06
CA ASP A 5 0.62 -16.38 1.64
C ASP A 5 1.86 -17.26 1.41
N ASP A 6 3.04 -16.64 1.25
CA ASP A 6 4.28 -17.38 1.01
C ASP A 6 5.02 -17.69 2.31
N LEU A 7 4.50 -17.23 3.46
CA LEU A 7 5.13 -17.44 4.76
C LEU A 7 5.08 -18.91 5.18
N PRO A 8 6.08 -19.41 5.93
CA PRO A 8 6.13 -20.81 6.35
C PRO A 8 5.26 -21.09 7.58
N PHE A 9 4.41 -20.12 7.96
CA PHE A 9 3.49 -20.14 9.08
C PHE A 9 2.35 -19.15 8.81
N PRO A 10 1.16 -19.36 9.39
CA PRO A 10 0.06 -18.41 9.29
C PRO A 10 0.34 -17.15 10.15
N PRO A 11 -0.30 -16.01 9.85
CA PRO A 11 -0.06 -14.74 10.56
C PRO A 11 -0.33 -14.78 12.06
N ARG A 12 -1.22 -15.68 12.51
CA ARG A 12 -1.52 -15.91 13.93
C ARG A 12 -0.36 -16.54 14.71
N ASP A 13 0.53 -17.26 14.01
CA ASP A 13 1.67 -17.97 14.60
C ASP A 13 2.97 -17.20 14.29
N LEU A 14 2.87 -15.88 14.11
CA LEU A 14 4.01 -15.01 13.85
C LEU A 14 4.96 -15.01 15.06
N PRO A 15 6.27 -15.25 14.86
CA PRO A 15 7.22 -15.21 15.97
C PRO A 15 7.33 -13.81 16.59
N ASP A 16 7.20 -13.71 17.91
CA ASP A 16 7.37 -12.46 18.66
C ASP A 16 8.81 -11.91 18.61
N VAL A 17 9.77 -12.76 18.22
CA VAL A 17 11.18 -12.40 18.09
C VAL A 17 11.54 -12.25 16.63
N TYR A 18 11.95 -11.03 16.25
CA TYR A 18 12.37 -10.68 14.89
C TYR A 18 13.36 -11.67 14.26
N THR A 19 14.35 -12.15 15.04
CA THR A 19 15.37 -13.05 14.50
C THR A 19 14.83 -14.45 14.15
N GLN A 20 13.80 -14.93 14.84
CA GLN A 20 13.15 -16.20 14.53
C GLN A 20 12.30 -16.10 13.26
N PHE A 21 11.56 -14.99 13.12
CA PHE A 21 10.86 -14.64 11.89
C PHE A 21 11.85 -14.59 10.72
N ARG A 22 12.91 -13.77 10.83
CA ARG A 22 13.89 -13.53 9.77
C ARG A 22 14.54 -14.83 9.27
N LYS A 23 15.03 -15.68 10.19
CA LYS A 23 15.64 -16.97 9.83
C LYS A 23 14.66 -17.88 9.08
N SER A 24 13.41 -17.89 9.49
CA SER A 24 12.38 -18.73 8.88
C SER A 24 12.04 -18.27 7.47
N VAL A 25 11.86 -16.96 7.25
CA VAL A 25 11.48 -16.43 5.94
C VAL A 25 12.64 -16.42 4.95
N GLU A 26 13.86 -16.07 5.38
CA GLU A 26 15.03 -16.07 4.48
C GLU A 26 15.42 -17.47 3.99
N SER A 27 15.14 -18.51 4.79
CA SER A 27 15.47 -19.89 4.41
C SER A 27 14.36 -20.61 3.63
N LYS A 28 13.09 -20.21 3.81
CA LYS A 28 11.93 -20.96 3.29
C LYS A 28 11.04 -20.18 2.33
N CYS A 29 11.23 -18.87 2.20
CA CYS A 29 10.39 -18.02 1.35
C CYS A 29 11.21 -17.39 0.23
N THR A 30 10.53 -17.03 -0.85
CA THR A 30 11.11 -16.26 -1.96
C THR A 30 10.40 -14.93 -2.06
N VAL A 31 11.13 -13.89 -2.46
CA VAL A 31 10.55 -12.59 -2.74
C VAL A 31 9.95 -12.60 -4.14
N ARG A 32 8.66 -12.27 -4.25
CA ARG A 32 7.99 -12.11 -5.56
C ARG A 32 8.60 -10.94 -6.33
N SER A 33 8.78 -11.12 -7.64
CA SER A 33 9.16 -10.01 -8.53
C SER A 33 8.05 -8.97 -8.61
N CYS A 34 8.41 -7.72 -8.94
CA CYS A 34 7.41 -6.67 -9.18
C CYS A 34 6.46 -7.08 -10.32
N PHE A 35 5.17 -6.79 -10.14
CA PHE A 35 4.18 -6.99 -11.19
C PHE A 35 4.45 -6.01 -12.35
N LYS A 36 4.36 -6.50 -13.59
CA LYS A 36 4.53 -5.67 -14.79
C LYS A 36 3.22 -4.94 -15.07
N LEU A 37 3.28 -3.62 -15.18
CA LEU A 37 2.13 -2.83 -15.57
C LEU A 37 1.68 -3.27 -16.99
N PRO A 38 0.37 -3.46 -17.24
CA PRO A 38 -0.12 -3.68 -18.59
C PRO A 38 0.15 -2.46 -19.46
N SER A 39 0.33 -2.66 -20.76
CA SER A 39 0.61 -1.58 -21.72
C SER A 39 -0.55 -0.60 -21.90
N SER A 40 -1.76 -1.00 -21.49
CA SER A 40 -2.95 -0.14 -21.50
C SER A 40 -3.85 -0.51 -20.33
N LEU A 41 -4.26 0.51 -19.57
CA LEU A 41 -5.39 0.45 -18.65
C LEU A 41 -6.58 1.00 -19.44
N GLY A 42 -7.71 0.30 -19.42
CA GLY A 42 -8.87 0.60 -20.26
C GLY A 42 -9.37 2.05 -20.15
N PRO A 43 -10.29 2.46 -21.04
CA PRO A 43 -10.79 3.83 -21.04
C PRO A 43 -11.46 4.17 -19.70
N LEU A 44 -11.30 5.41 -19.27
CA LEU A 44 -12.03 5.92 -18.12
C LEU A 44 -13.53 5.86 -18.38
N PRO A 45 -14.37 5.67 -17.33
CA PRO A 45 -15.82 5.77 -17.48
C PRO A 45 -16.20 7.11 -18.11
N CYS A 46 -17.10 7.07 -19.10
CA CYS A 46 -17.49 8.21 -19.95
C CYS A 46 -18.31 9.29 -19.21
N CYS A 47 -18.67 9.07 -17.95
CA CYS A 47 -19.52 9.97 -17.21
C CYS A 47 -18.81 11.33 -17.05
N ASP A 48 -19.39 12.38 -17.60
CA ASP A 48 -18.99 13.75 -17.33
C ASP A 48 -19.26 14.01 -15.83
N PHE A 49 -18.26 13.76 -14.98
CA PHE A 49 -18.38 13.93 -13.53
C PHE A 49 -18.53 15.41 -13.13
N ASN A 50 -18.60 16.34 -14.08
CA ASN A 50 -18.68 17.77 -13.82
C ASN A 50 -19.95 18.16 -13.02
N GLU A 51 -21.07 17.43 -13.18
CA GLU A 51 -22.28 17.65 -12.37
C GLU A 51 -22.15 17.15 -10.90
N ILE A 52 -21.14 16.32 -10.60
CA ILE A 52 -20.92 15.69 -9.28
C ILE A 52 -19.58 16.16 -8.66
N GLY A 53 -18.92 17.18 -9.24
CA GLY A 53 -17.67 17.75 -8.70
C GLY A 53 -16.37 17.13 -9.23
N GLY A 54 -16.41 16.45 -10.37
CA GLY A 54 -15.24 15.89 -11.07
C GLY A 54 -14.66 14.65 -10.39
N TRP A 55 -13.40 14.31 -10.72
CA TRP A 55 -12.64 13.20 -10.10
C TRP A 55 -12.22 13.45 -8.64
N GLY A 56 -12.73 14.53 -8.04
CA GLY A 56 -12.21 15.07 -6.81
C GLY A 56 -10.92 15.86 -7.01
N CYS A 57 -10.59 16.64 -5.99
CA CYS A 57 -9.37 17.43 -5.88
C CYS A 57 -8.57 16.88 -4.70
N PHE A 58 -7.23 16.92 -4.80
CA PHE A 58 -6.38 16.58 -3.67
C PHE A 58 -6.55 17.63 -2.55
N PRO A 59 -6.84 17.23 -1.31
CA PRO A 59 -7.11 18.19 -0.24
C PRO A 59 -5.84 18.94 0.17
N SER A 60 -6.01 20.19 0.58
CA SER A 60 -4.94 20.96 1.23
C SER A 60 -4.70 20.48 2.67
N VAL A 61 -3.50 20.73 3.18
CA VAL A 61 -3.10 20.38 4.55
C VAL A 61 -4.05 20.98 5.60
N GLY A 62 -4.53 22.21 5.37
CA GLY A 62 -5.50 22.87 6.25
C GLY A 62 -6.87 22.19 6.28
N GLN A 63 -7.33 21.62 5.15
CA GLN A 63 -8.58 20.83 5.10
C GLN A 63 -8.46 19.51 5.88
N LEU A 64 -7.24 19.03 6.12
CA LEU A 64 -6.96 17.88 6.97
C LEU A 64 -6.85 18.27 8.47
N GLY A 65 -7.05 19.55 8.82
CA GLY A 65 -6.95 20.05 10.19
C GLY A 65 -5.52 20.16 10.73
N LEU A 66 -4.52 20.10 9.85
CA LEU A 66 -3.12 20.25 10.23
C LEU A 66 -2.72 21.73 10.07
N HIS A 67 -2.49 22.41 11.19
CA HIS A 67 -1.95 23.78 11.20
C HIS A 67 -0.46 23.74 11.51
N HIS A 68 0.35 24.43 10.70
CA HIS A 68 1.77 24.60 10.97
C HIS A 68 1.92 25.62 12.11
N GLU A 69 2.37 25.16 13.28
CA GLU A 69 2.79 26.06 14.35
C GLU A 69 4.23 26.47 14.03
N GLU A 70 4.42 27.68 13.48
CA GLU A 70 5.77 28.25 13.43
C GLU A 70 6.22 28.44 14.88
N ALA A 71 7.24 27.68 15.27
CA ALA A 71 7.90 27.80 16.56
C ALA A 71 8.49 29.21 16.67
N SER A 72 7.88 30.01 17.52
CA SER A 72 8.32 31.37 17.83
C SER A 72 9.39 31.41 18.92
#